data_AF-A0AAU4BIL7-F1
#
_entry.id   AF-A0AAU4BIL7-F1
#
_cell.length_a   1.000
_cell.length_b   1.000
_cell.length_c   1.000
_cell.angle_alpha   90.00
_cell.angle_beta   90.00
_cell.angle_gamma   90.00
#
_symmetry.space_group_name_H-M   'P 1'
#
loop_
_entity.id
_entity.type
_entity.pdbx_description
1 polymer ?
#
loop_
_entity_poly.entity_id
_entity_poly.type
_entity_poly.pdbx_seq_one_letter_code
_entity_poly.pdbx_strand_id
1 'polypeptide(L)'
;MTAHGIGLVARQEVRTRLRTGRWKVLLAAWFVIVNGLGLLLRLALEADDTSTFGDPGVSMFGNVLFGVLVLTLLVTPALSGQSINGDRERGTLATLQVTRLTSADIALGKLAAAWGTGLVTLVLTLPCVLWPVAEGTIGLGRAAVVLLVMALLIGVVCAVSQAWSAVLARSVTSVLMSYMTVFGLLVGTPLLYMLAVPITTEHKRVDSGYGSYQTSIEHTERVWWLLAPNPVVVLADAAPRLPKREYVVDGRVYERTPSNDPLGDLSREVRDIREGDHNDVVYSSSSGSPASGHGHSRSTGSSGRSDRDDEKAVWPYGLLFGLALAAGAVTITTARLRTPLSRVPKGVRVA
;
A
#
# COMPACT_ATOMS: atom_id res chain seq x y z
N MET A 1 -2.64 -29.26 -10.72
CA MET A 1 -2.06 -28.52 -9.59
C MET A 1 -2.46 -29.29 -8.36
N THR A 2 -1.52 -29.71 -7.52
CA THR A 2 -1.85 -30.44 -6.29
C THR A 2 -1.38 -29.61 -5.10
N ALA A 3 -2.28 -29.33 -4.15
CA ALA A 3 -1.94 -28.59 -2.92
C ALA A 3 -0.77 -29.27 -2.17
N HIS A 4 -0.68 -30.60 -2.26
CA HIS A 4 0.42 -31.38 -1.71
C HIS A 4 1.78 -31.06 -2.37
N GLY A 5 1.83 -30.96 -3.70
CA GLY A 5 3.06 -30.61 -4.43
C GLY A 5 3.56 -29.19 -4.09
N ILE A 6 2.64 -28.22 -4.03
CA ILE A 6 2.95 -26.83 -3.63
C ILE A 6 3.54 -26.79 -2.22
N GLY A 7 2.88 -27.47 -1.27
CA GLY A 7 3.33 -27.51 0.12
C GLY A 7 4.69 -28.18 0.31
N LEU A 8 4.99 -29.24 -0.45
CA LEU A 8 6.29 -29.90 -0.42
C LEU A 8 7.42 -28.97 -0.86
N VAL A 9 7.25 -28.28 -2.00
CA VAL A 9 8.24 -27.32 -2.52
C VAL A 9 8.45 -26.17 -1.54
N ALA A 10 7.36 -25.59 -1.04
CA ALA A 10 7.42 -24.49 -0.08
C ALA A 10 8.16 -24.88 1.20
N ARG A 11 7.86 -26.07 1.74
CA ARG A 11 8.51 -26.58 2.96
C ARG A 11 10.00 -26.81 2.75
N GLN A 12 10.40 -27.36 1.61
CA GLN A 12 11.81 -27.57 1.29
C GLN A 12 12.57 -26.24 1.21
N GLU A 13 12.00 -25.24 0.55
CA GLU A 13 12.58 -23.89 0.41
C GLU A 13 12.72 -23.16 1.76
N VAL A 14 11.71 -23.28 2.64
CA VAL A 14 11.82 -22.71 4.00
C VAL A 14 12.91 -23.42 4.81
N ARG A 15 13.01 -24.75 4.68
CA ARG A 15 14.01 -25.55 5.41
C ARG A 15 15.44 -25.24 4.98
N THR A 16 15.68 -25.00 3.69
CA THR A 16 17.01 -24.62 3.19
C THR A 16 17.44 -23.25 3.74
N ARG A 17 16.52 -22.27 3.81
CA ARG A 17 16.76 -20.94 4.40
C ARG A 17 17.07 -21.01 5.89
N LEU A 18 16.37 -21.86 6.64
CA LEU A 18 16.61 -22.05 8.07
C LEU A 18 17.98 -22.68 8.38
N ARG A 19 18.51 -23.51 7.47
CA ARG A 19 19.80 -24.20 7.65
C ARG A 19 21.02 -23.29 7.51
N THR A 20 20.94 -22.23 6.70
CA THR A 20 22.10 -21.39 6.38
C THR A 20 22.46 -20.36 7.45
N GLY A 21 21.67 -20.23 8.53
CA GLY A 21 21.95 -19.38 9.70
C GLY A 21 21.82 -17.86 9.46
N ARG A 22 22.27 -17.38 8.30
CA ARG A 22 22.22 -15.96 7.86
C ARG A 22 20.81 -15.37 7.94
N TRP A 23 19.80 -16.19 7.65
CA TRP A 23 18.39 -15.79 7.73
C TRP A 23 17.98 -15.35 9.15
N LYS A 24 18.50 -16.01 10.20
CA LYS A 24 18.19 -15.67 11.59
C LYS A 24 18.73 -14.28 11.95
N VAL A 25 19.94 -13.96 11.49
CA VAL A 25 20.57 -12.64 11.71
C VAL A 25 19.77 -11.55 10.99
N LEU A 26 19.34 -11.79 9.74
CA LEU A 26 18.51 -10.84 9.00
C LEU A 26 17.16 -10.58 9.69
N LEU A 27 16.48 -11.64 10.17
CA LEU A 27 15.23 -11.48 10.92
C LEU A 27 15.42 -10.76 12.25
N ALA A 28 16.51 -11.04 12.97
CA ALA A 28 16.85 -10.35 14.21
C ALA A 28 17.14 -8.86 13.94
N ALA A 29 17.92 -8.55 12.91
CA ALA A 29 18.19 -7.17 12.51
C ALA A 29 16.90 -6.43 12.12
N TRP A 30 16.04 -7.06 11.32
CA TRP A 30 14.72 -6.53 10.96
C TRP A 30 13.88 -6.23 12.20
N PHE A 31 13.78 -7.19 13.12
CA PHE A 31 13.04 -7.03 14.37
C PHE A 31 13.56 -5.84 15.20
N VAL A 32 14.87 -5.74 15.38
CA VAL A 32 15.50 -4.66 16.15
C VAL A 32 15.28 -3.31 15.48
N ILE A 33 15.46 -3.21 14.16
CA ILE A 33 15.30 -1.95 13.42
C ILE A 33 13.85 -1.48 13.50
N VAL A 34 12.89 -2.35 13.19
CA VAL A 34 11.47 -1.95 13.11
C VAL A 34 10.91 -1.62 14.49
N ASN A 35 11.12 -2.50 15.48
CA ASN A 35 10.58 -2.27 16.82
C ASN A 35 11.36 -1.16 17.56
N GLY A 36 12.66 -1.03 17.31
CA GLY A 36 13.48 0.07 17.83
C GLY A 36 13.08 1.42 17.26
N LEU A 37 12.84 1.51 15.94
CA LEU A 37 12.34 2.74 15.31
C LEU A 37 10.92 3.06 15.78
N GLY A 38 10.05 2.06 15.92
CA GLY A 38 8.70 2.24 16.48
C GLY A 38 8.74 2.77 17.91
N LEU A 39 9.63 2.24 18.75
CA LEU A 39 9.85 2.74 20.11
C LEU A 39 10.40 4.17 20.12
N LEU A 40 11.39 4.47 19.28
CA LEU A 40 11.97 5.82 19.16
C LEU A 40 10.90 6.83 18.74
N LEU A 41 10.08 6.49 17.74
CA LEU A 41 8.98 7.34 17.31
C LEU A 41 7.99 7.58 18.45
N ARG A 42 7.67 6.56 19.25
CA ARG A 42 6.80 6.71 20.40
C ARG A 42 7.37 7.69 21.43
N LEU A 43 8.65 7.53 21.79
CA LEU A 43 9.33 8.44 22.71
C LEU A 43 9.39 9.88 22.17
N ALA A 44 9.57 10.05 20.86
CA ALA A 44 9.57 11.36 20.22
C ALA A 44 8.18 12.02 20.28
N LEU A 45 7.10 11.26 20.06
CA LEU A 45 5.73 11.74 20.15
C LEU A 45 5.32 12.06 21.60
N GLU A 46 5.78 11.28 22.58
CA GLU A 46 5.55 11.54 24.01
C GLU A 46 6.30 12.80 24.49
N ALA A 47 7.45 13.13 23.89
CA ALA A 47 8.21 14.33 24.22
C ALA A 47 7.61 15.62 23.62
N ASP A 48 6.81 15.52 22.56
CA ASP A 48 6.21 16.65 21.84
C ASP A 48 4.82 17.02 22.41
N ASP A 49 4.78 17.31 23.72
CA ASP A 49 3.60 17.53 24.59
C ASP A 49 2.69 18.73 24.21
N THR A 50 2.78 19.20 22.96
CA THR A 50 2.13 20.41 22.43
C THR A 50 0.74 20.17 21.81
N SER A 51 0.32 18.92 21.64
CA SER A 51 -0.93 18.58 20.95
C SER A 51 -2.10 18.28 21.90
N THR A 52 -2.89 19.31 22.23
CA THR A 52 -4.05 19.25 23.15
C THR A 52 -5.18 18.28 22.72
N PHE A 53 -5.15 17.69 21.51
CA PHE A 53 -6.26 16.92 20.96
C PHE A 53 -5.89 15.64 20.15
N GLY A 54 -4.61 15.20 20.18
CA GLY A 54 -4.17 14.02 19.43
C GLY A 54 -3.61 12.93 20.34
N ASP A 55 -4.16 11.72 20.30
CA ASP A 55 -3.58 10.59 21.03
C ASP A 55 -2.27 10.16 20.33
N PRO A 56 -1.10 10.17 21.00
CA PRO A 56 0.19 9.79 20.40
C PRO A 56 0.16 8.41 19.72
N GLY A 57 -0.62 7.47 20.27
CA GLY A 57 -0.79 6.12 19.72
C GLY A 57 -1.38 6.08 18.30
N VAL A 58 -2.29 6.99 17.96
CA VAL A 58 -2.91 7.03 16.62
C VAL A 58 -1.89 7.44 15.55
N SER A 59 -1.11 8.49 15.83
CA SER A 59 -0.03 8.95 14.95
C SER A 59 1.08 7.90 14.83
N MET A 60 1.47 7.28 15.96
CA MET A 60 2.46 6.20 15.98
C MET A 60 2.06 5.06 15.06
N PHE A 61 0.82 4.56 15.16
CA PHE A 61 0.35 3.44 14.34
C PHE A 61 0.42 3.73 12.85
N GLY A 62 -0.11 4.88 12.40
CA GLY A 62 -0.10 5.24 10.98
C GLY A 62 1.31 5.38 10.42
N ASN A 63 2.18 6.10 11.12
CA ASN A 63 3.56 6.33 10.70
C ASN A 63 4.39 5.04 10.70
N VAL A 64 4.27 4.20 11.74
CA VAL A 64 4.94 2.88 11.79
C VAL A 64 4.48 2.01 10.63
N LEU A 65 3.19 1.96 10.32
CA LEU A 65 2.68 1.12 9.24
C LEU A 65 3.14 1.58 7.86
N PHE A 66 3.19 2.89 7.60
CA PHE A 66 3.79 3.41 6.37
C PHE A 66 5.27 3.03 6.27
N GLY A 67 6.03 3.21 7.34
CA GLY A 67 7.45 2.83 7.40
C GLY A 67 7.65 1.33 7.15
N VAL A 68 6.87 0.47 7.84
CA VAL A 68 6.92 -0.98 7.69
C VAL A 68 6.51 -1.40 6.28
N LEU A 69 5.47 -0.80 5.70
CA LEU A 69 5.07 -1.09 4.33
C LEU A 69 6.22 -0.81 3.37
N VAL A 70 6.79 0.40 3.39
CA VAL A 70 7.88 0.79 2.49
C VAL A 70 9.09 -0.11 2.68
N LEU A 71 9.54 -0.33 3.91
CA LEU A 71 10.67 -1.21 4.20
C LEU A 71 10.42 -2.64 3.73
N THR A 72 9.21 -3.18 3.93
CA THR A 72 8.88 -4.55 3.53
C THR A 72 8.83 -4.67 2.01
N LEU A 73 8.27 -3.68 1.32
CA LEU A 73 8.23 -3.64 -0.14
C LEU A 73 9.61 -3.48 -0.77
N LEU A 74 10.56 -2.86 -0.08
CA LEU A 74 11.97 -2.80 -0.49
C LEU A 74 12.71 -4.12 -0.23
N VAL A 75 12.45 -4.80 0.88
CA VAL A 75 13.14 -6.08 1.16
C VAL A 75 12.60 -7.22 0.29
N THR A 76 11.32 -7.19 -0.08
CA THR A 76 10.64 -8.29 -0.78
C THR A 76 11.27 -8.66 -2.15
N PRO A 77 11.62 -7.70 -3.04
CA PRO A 77 12.32 -7.97 -4.30
C PRO A 77 13.63 -8.72 -4.16
N ALA A 78 14.42 -8.43 -3.12
CA ALA A 78 15.67 -9.16 -2.89
C ALA A 78 15.43 -10.63 -2.55
N LEU A 79 14.38 -10.91 -1.77
CA LEU A 79 14.04 -12.27 -1.32
C LEU A 79 13.37 -13.11 -2.41
N SER A 80 12.60 -12.47 -3.28
CA SER A 80 11.74 -13.16 -4.28
C SER A 80 12.32 -13.11 -5.69
N GLY A 81 13.03 -12.03 -6.05
CA GLY A 81 13.58 -11.77 -7.38
C GLY A 81 14.73 -12.70 -7.79
N GLN A 82 15.27 -13.47 -6.84
CA GLN A 82 16.28 -14.51 -7.10
C GLN A 82 15.74 -15.93 -6.99
N SER A 83 14.43 -16.13 -6.74
CA SER A 83 13.87 -17.46 -6.47
C SER A 83 14.01 -18.44 -7.63
N ILE A 84 13.97 -17.99 -8.90
CA ILE A 84 14.09 -18.85 -10.08
C ILE A 84 15.51 -18.79 -10.65
N ASN A 85 16.07 -17.59 -10.76
CA ASN A 85 17.45 -17.44 -11.22
C ASN A 85 18.47 -18.07 -10.26
N GLY A 86 18.21 -18.11 -8.96
CA GLY A 86 19.05 -18.82 -8.00
C GLY A 86 19.11 -20.32 -8.26
N ASP A 87 18.02 -20.93 -8.71
CA ASP A 87 18.02 -22.36 -9.09
C ASP A 87 18.74 -22.61 -10.41
N ARG A 88 18.69 -21.65 -11.35
CA ARG A 88 19.45 -21.70 -12.61
C ARG A 88 20.94 -21.60 -12.32
N GLU A 89 21.36 -20.65 -11.49
CA GLU A 89 22.76 -20.42 -11.13
C GLU A 89 23.38 -21.60 -10.38
N ARG A 90 22.57 -22.32 -9.60
CA ARG A 90 22.99 -23.53 -8.87
C ARG A 90 22.93 -24.81 -9.71
N GLY A 91 22.49 -24.74 -10.97
CA GLY A 91 22.32 -25.91 -11.85
C GLY A 91 21.18 -26.85 -11.44
N THR A 92 20.36 -26.48 -10.46
CA THR A 92 19.31 -27.32 -9.87
C THR A 92 17.99 -27.30 -10.64
N LEU A 93 17.81 -26.35 -11.57
CA LEU A 93 16.55 -26.18 -12.29
C LEU A 93 16.20 -27.41 -13.15
N ALA A 94 17.18 -27.97 -13.87
CA ALA A 94 16.96 -29.14 -14.71
C ALA A 94 16.55 -30.36 -13.89
N THR A 95 17.16 -30.56 -12.71
CA THR A 95 16.80 -31.65 -11.79
C THR A 95 15.39 -31.53 -11.26
N LEU A 96 14.93 -30.31 -10.95
CA LEU A 96 13.54 -30.06 -10.53
C LEU A 96 12.52 -30.31 -11.65
N GLN A 97 12.89 -30.04 -12.90
CA GLN A 97 12.02 -30.25 -14.06
C GLN A 97 11.83 -31.73 -14.45
N VAL A 98 12.69 -32.63 -13.98
CA VAL A 98 12.58 -34.09 -14.20
C VAL A 98 11.70 -34.76 -13.13
N THR A 99 11.30 -34.02 -12.09
CA THR A 99 10.38 -34.53 -11.06
C THR A 99 8.94 -34.63 -11.57
N ARG A 100 8.10 -35.43 -10.91
CA ARG A 100 6.65 -35.55 -11.22
C ARG A 100 5.83 -34.30 -10.88
N LEU A 101 6.45 -33.20 -10.46
CA LEU A 101 5.76 -31.95 -10.11
C LEU A 101 5.44 -31.15 -11.37
N THR A 102 4.24 -30.56 -11.43
CA THR A 102 3.91 -29.67 -12.54
C THR A 102 4.65 -28.34 -12.40
N SER A 103 4.95 -27.67 -13.53
CA SER A 103 5.58 -26.33 -13.53
C SER A 103 4.83 -25.31 -12.67
N ALA A 104 3.51 -25.48 -12.55
CA ALA A 104 2.66 -24.64 -11.72
C ALA A 104 2.83 -24.93 -10.21
N ASP A 105 3.00 -26.19 -9.83
CA ASP A 105 3.27 -26.57 -8.43
C ASP A 105 4.61 -26.01 -7.94
N ILE A 106 5.63 -26.00 -8.82
CA ILE A 106 6.95 -25.40 -8.52
C ILE A 106 6.85 -23.88 -8.37
N ALA A 107 6.20 -23.19 -9.33
CA ALA A 107 6.06 -21.74 -9.30
C ALA A 107 5.34 -21.26 -8.04
N LEU A 108 4.19 -21.86 -7.74
CA LEU A 108 3.38 -21.51 -6.57
C LEU A 108 4.03 -21.93 -5.26
N GLY A 109 4.76 -23.05 -5.22
CA GLY A 109 5.50 -23.45 -4.02
C GLY A 109 6.58 -22.45 -3.64
N LYS A 110 7.31 -21.93 -4.64
CA LYS A 110 8.29 -20.85 -4.43
C LYS A 110 7.65 -19.53 -4.05
N LEU A 111 6.53 -19.19 -4.69
CA LEU A 111 5.77 -18.00 -4.33
C LEU A 111 5.28 -18.08 -2.88
N ALA A 112 4.73 -19.22 -2.47
CA ALA A 112 4.24 -19.43 -1.11
C ALA A 112 5.38 -19.37 -0.08
N ALA A 113 6.57 -19.90 -0.40
CA ALA A 113 7.74 -19.76 0.47
C ALA A 113 8.18 -18.30 0.60
N ALA A 114 8.22 -17.55 -0.51
CA ALA A 114 8.59 -16.14 -0.52
C ALA A 114 7.56 -15.26 0.22
N TRP A 115 6.28 -15.47 -0.06
CA TRP A 115 5.19 -14.80 0.63
C TRP A 115 5.20 -15.14 2.12
N GLY A 116 5.37 -16.42 2.49
CA GLY A 116 5.54 -16.86 3.87
C GLY A 116 6.71 -16.18 4.58
N THR A 117 7.85 -15.97 3.91
CA THR A 117 8.94 -15.18 4.49
C THR A 117 8.57 -13.71 4.72
N GLY A 118 7.79 -13.10 3.82
CA GLY A 118 7.25 -11.76 4.02
C GLY A 118 6.23 -11.68 5.16
N LEU A 119 5.42 -12.73 5.35
CA LEU A 119 4.51 -12.83 6.50
C LEU A 119 5.28 -12.95 7.81
N VAL A 120 6.40 -13.68 7.84
CA VAL A 120 7.27 -13.73 9.02
C VAL A 120 7.84 -12.36 9.34
N THR A 121 8.30 -11.60 8.35
CA THR A 121 8.78 -10.23 8.59
C THR A 121 7.66 -9.32 9.10
N LEU A 122 6.43 -9.47 8.62
CA LEU A 122 5.26 -8.75 9.10
C LEU A 122 4.89 -9.14 10.55
N VAL A 123 4.96 -10.42 10.90
CA VAL A 123 4.74 -10.90 12.27
C VAL A 123 5.76 -10.31 13.23
N LEU A 124 7.01 -10.14 12.81
CA LEU A 124 8.05 -9.52 13.62
C LEU A 124 7.83 -8.02 13.89
N THR A 125 6.96 -7.36 13.13
CA THR A 125 6.58 -5.95 13.37
C THR A 125 5.36 -5.82 14.29
N LEU A 126 4.74 -6.92 14.70
CA LEU A 126 3.56 -6.87 15.56
C LEU A 126 3.78 -6.17 16.91
N PRO A 127 4.93 -6.30 17.60
CA PRO A 127 5.07 -5.66 18.91
C PRO A 127 4.91 -4.13 18.85
N CYS A 128 5.49 -3.46 17.84
CA CYS A 128 5.29 -2.02 17.69
C CYS A 128 3.89 -1.64 17.16
N VAL A 129 3.30 -2.45 16.28
CA VAL A 129 1.96 -2.16 15.72
C VAL A 129 0.82 -2.41 16.74
N LEU A 130 0.96 -3.43 17.58
CA LEU A 130 -0.03 -3.78 18.60
C LEU A 130 0.06 -2.92 19.85
N TRP A 131 1.13 -2.16 20.02
CA TRP A 131 1.31 -1.30 21.18
C TRP A 131 0.19 -0.23 21.28
N PRO A 132 -0.09 0.60 20.25
CA PRO A 132 -1.23 1.53 20.27
C PRO A 132 -2.60 0.85 20.45
N VAL A 133 -2.72 -0.39 19.99
CA VAL A 133 -3.94 -1.20 20.13
C VAL A 133 -4.14 -1.62 21.59
N ALA A 134 -3.06 -1.98 22.29
CA ALA A 134 -3.09 -2.32 23.71
C ALA A 134 -3.42 -1.10 24.59
N GLU A 135 -3.03 0.10 24.16
CA GLU A 135 -3.42 1.37 24.80
C GLU A 135 -4.91 1.72 24.57
N GLY A 136 -5.62 0.96 23.73
CA GLY A 136 -7.03 1.20 23.42
C GLY A 136 -7.29 2.39 22.48
N THR A 137 -6.23 3.00 21.95
CA THR A 137 -6.33 4.13 21.01
C THR A 137 -6.87 3.70 19.65
N ILE A 138 -6.67 2.42 19.28
CA ILE A 138 -7.00 1.87 17.97
C ILE A 138 -7.77 0.56 18.14
N GLY A 139 -8.88 0.44 17.43
CA GLY A 139 -9.66 -0.79 17.42
C GLY A 139 -8.93 -1.97 16.77
N LEU A 140 -9.03 -3.15 17.36
CA LEU A 140 -8.46 -4.40 16.85
C LEU A 140 -8.89 -4.69 15.39
N GLY A 141 -10.13 -4.37 15.04
CA GLY A 141 -10.63 -4.54 13.67
C GLY A 141 -9.86 -3.70 12.64
N ARG A 142 -9.51 -2.46 12.97
CA ARG A 142 -8.69 -1.60 12.11
C ARG A 142 -7.31 -2.20 11.89
N ALA A 143 -6.65 -2.63 12.96
CA ALA A 143 -5.33 -3.27 12.87
C ALA A 143 -5.37 -4.56 12.04
N ALA A 144 -6.38 -5.40 12.23
CA ALA A 144 -6.54 -6.65 11.48
C ALA A 144 -6.71 -6.41 9.96
N VAL A 145 -7.56 -5.45 9.57
CA VAL A 145 -7.78 -5.10 8.15
C VAL A 145 -6.49 -4.59 7.51
N VAL A 146 -5.80 -3.66 8.18
CA VAL A 146 -4.56 -3.06 7.65
C VAL A 146 -3.46 -4.12 7.50
N LEU A 147 -3.26 -4.98 8.50
CA LEU A 147 -2.29 -6.08 8.42
C LEU A 147 -2.63 -7.09 7.32
N LEU A 148 -3.92 -7.37 7.10
CA LEU A 148 -4.38 -8.22 6.01
C LEU A 148 -4.07 -7.60 4.64
N VAL A 149 -4.32 -6.30 4.47
CA VAL A 149 -4.00 -5.58 3.23
C VAL A 149 -2.49 -5.58 2.98
N MET A 150 -1.67 -5.35 4.01
CA MET A 150 -0.21 -5.47 3.88
C MET A 150 0.21 -6.88 3.45
N ALA A 151 -0.35 -7.92 4.06
CA ALA A 151 -0.07 -9.30 3.70
C ALA A 151 -0.37 -9.57 2.22
N LEU A 152 -1.48 -9.05 1.70
CA LEU A 152 -1.84 -9.16 0.28
C LEU A 152 -0.86 -8.39 -0.63
N LEU A 153 -0.52 -7.15 -0.27
CA LEU A 153 0.43 -6.32 -1.04
C LEU A 153 1.83 -6.96 -1.11
N ILE A 154 2.30 -7.55 -0.02
CA ILE A 154 3.54 -8.34 0.00
C ILE A 154 3.44 -9.51 -0.99
N GLY A 155 2.32 -10.23 -0.98
CA GLY A 155 2.07 -11.32 -1.92
C GLY A 155 2.09 -10.88 -3.39
N VAL A 156 1.51 -9.72 -3.69
CA VAL A 156 1.56 -9.10 -5.03
C VAL A 156 3.00 -8.85 -5.44
N VAL A 157 3.78 -8.14 -4.62
CA VAL A 157 5.18 -7.80 -4.95
C VAL A 157 6.07 -9.05 -5.06
N CYS A 158 5.84 -10.07 -4.23
CA CYS A 158 6.49 -11.38 -4.37
C CYS A 158 6.23 -11.98 -5.76
N ALA A 159 4.98 -11.99 -6.22
CA ALA A 159 4.60 -12.55 -7.52
C ALA A 159 5.26 -11.79 -8.68
N VAL A 160 5.25 -10.44 -8.63
CA VAL A 160 5.90 -9.61 -9.65
C VAL A 160 7.40 -9.86 -9.70
N SER A 161 8.05 -9.86 -8.54
CA SER A 161 9.49 -10.08 -8.43
C SER A 161 9.89 -11.46 -8.95
N GLN A 162 9.07 -12.48 -8.67
CA GLN A 162 9.27 -13.82 -9.20
C GLN A 162 9.11 -13.87 -10.72
N ALA A 163 8.16 -13.14 -11.31
CA ALA A 163 7.99 -13.08 -12.76
C ALA A 163 9.22 -12.47 -13.46
N TRP A 164 9.80 -11.39 -12.91
CA TRP A 164 11.07 -10.85 -13.41
C TRP A 164 12.20 -11.88 -13.32
N SER A 165 12.23 -12.69 -12.26
CA SER A 165 13.18 -13.82 -12.09
C SER A 165 12.97 -14.90 -13.14
N ALA A 166 11.73 -15.16 -13.54
CA ALA A 166 11.41 -16.16 -14.56
C ALA A 166 11.82 -15.69 -15.96
N VAL A 167 11.55 -14.42 -16.28
CA VAL A 167 11.73 -13.82 -17.61
C VAL A 167 13.20 -13.51 -17.91
N LEU A 168 13.92 -12.93 -16.95
CA LEU A 168 15.28 -12.47 -17.16
C LEU A 168 16.28 -13.59 -16.84
N ALA A 169 17.27 -13.79 -17.71
CA ALA A 169 18.26 -14.85 -17.54
C ALA A 169 19.32 -14.55 -16.46
N ARG A 170 19.56 -13.27 -16.15
CA ARG A 170 20.54 -12.83 -15.15
C ARG A 170 19.85 -12.43 -13.84
N SER A 171 20.33 -12.92 -12.70
CA SER A 171 19.78 -12.61 -11.37
C SER A 171 19.84 -11.12 -11.04
N VAL A 172 20.96 -10.46 -11.33
CA VAL A 172 21.17 -9.03 -11.06
C VAL A 172 20.14 -8.16 -11.79
N THR A 173 19.90 -8.41 -13.08
CA THR A 173 18.93 -7.63 -13.87
C THR A 173 17.50 -7.90 -13.41
N SER A 174 17.19 -9.13 -12.99
CA SER A 174 15.89 -9.47 -12.41
C SER A 174 15.60 -8.68 -11.14
N VAL A 175 16.56 -8.66 -10.21
CA VAL A 175 16.43 -7.91 -8.95
C VAL A 175 16.27 -6.42 -9.22
N LEU A 176 17.07 -5.86 -10.14
CA LEU A 176 16.97 -4.45 -10.51
C LEU A 176 15.59 -4.09 -11.10
N MET A 177 15.05 -4.90 -12.03
CA MET A 177 13.72 -4.65 -12.60
C MET A 177 12.59 -4.80 -11.57
N SER A 178 12.76 -5.72 -10.62
CA SER A 178 11.83 -5.85 -9.50
C SER A 178 11.83 -4.59 -8.63
N TYR A 179 13.02 -4.05 -8.32
CA TYR A 179 13.13 -2.76 -7.62
C TYR A 179 12.57 -1.58 -8.40
N MET A 180 12.82 -1.50 -9.72
CA MET A 180 12.23 -0.47 -10.57
C MET A 180 10.70 -0.55 -10.61
N THR A 181 10.13 -1.76 -10.56
CA THR A 181 8.67 -1.92 -10.50
C THR A 181 8.11 -1.41 -9.17
N VAL A 182 8.74 -1.76 -8.05
CA VAL A 182 8.34 -1.27 -6.73
C VAL A 182 8.49 0.24 -6.63
N PHE A 183 9.61 0.79 -7.14
CA PHE A 183 9.84 2.23 -7.20
C PHE A 183 8.80 2.95 -8.07
N GLY A 184 8.47 2.41 -9.25
CA GLY A 184 7.42 2.95 -10.11
C GLY A 184 6.04 2.93 -9.44
N LEU A 185 5.73 1.90 -8.66
CA LEU A 185 4.49 1.83 -7.90
C LEU A 185 4.43 2.80 -6.71
N LEU A 186 5.54 3.00 -5.99
CA LEU A 186 5.57 3.87 -4.80
C LEU A 186 5.73 5.35 -5.15
N VAL A 187 6.67 5.66 -6.05
CA VAL A 187 7.08 7.03 -6.39
C VAL A 187 6.59 7.44 -7.77
N GLY A 188 6.56 6.51 -8.74
CA GLY A 188 6.09 6.82 -10.09
C GLY A 188 4.62 7.18 -10.14
N THR A 189 3.76 6.49 -9.38
CA THR A 189 2.31 6.78 -9.33
C THR A 189 1.98 8.18 -8.81
N PRO A 190 2.49 8.67 -7.65
CA PRO A 190 2.22 10.03 -7.19
C PRO A 190 2.89 11.07 -8.10
N LEU A 191 4.07 10.78 -8.65
CA LEU A 191 4.74 11.68 -9.58
C LEU A 191 3.92 11.89 -10.86
N LEU A 192 3.39 10.82 -11.45
CA LEU A 192 2.53 10.91 -12.62
C LEU A 192 1.23 11.65 -12.31
N TYR A 193 0.64 11.42 -11.13
CA TYR A 193 -0.52 12.17 -10.67
C TYR A 193 -0.21 13.67 -10.58
N MET A 194 0.87 14.06 -9.89
CA MET A 194 1.27 15.46 -9.74
C MET A 194 1.50 16.16 -11.09
N LEU A 195 2.05 15.44 -12.07
CA LEU A 195 2.24 15.97 -13.43
C LEU A 195 0.93 16.03 -14.22
N ALA A 196 -0.05 15.18 -13.92
CA ALA A 196 -1.31 15.12 -14.63
C ALA A 196 -2.30 16.21 -14.18
N VAL A 197 -2.31 16.59 -12.90
CA VAL A 197 -3.19 17.64 -12.36
C VAL A 197 -3.16 18.95 -13.17
N PRO A 198 -2.00 19.60 -13.42
CA PRO A 198 -1.97 20.88 -14.13
C PRO A 198 -2.42 20.77 -15.60
N ILE A 199 -2.32 19.57 -16.20
CA ILE A 199 -2.79 19.32 -17.57
C ILE A 199 -4.32 19.27 -17.61
N THR A 200 -4.96 18.94 -16.49
CA THR A 200 -6.41 18.85 -16.36
C THR A 200 -7.08 20.11 -15.81
N THR A 201 -6.32 21.16 -15.48
CA THR A 201 -6.87 22.41 -14.96
C THR A 201 -7.65 23.16 -16.04
N GLU A 202 -8.89 23.55 -15.73
CA GLU A 202 -9.72 24.39 -16.58
C GLU A 202 -9.76 25.83 -16.03
N HIS A 203 -9.51 26.82 -16.90
CA HIS A 203 -9.62 28.23 -16.53
C HIS A 203 -11.02 28.76 -16.86
N LYS A 204 -11.83 28.98 -15.82
CA LYS A 204 -13.18 29.52 -15.96
C LYS A 204 -13.19 31.00 -15.64
N ARG A 205 -13.78 31.80 -16.52
CA ARG A 205 -14.09 33.20 -16.22
C ARG A 205 -15.44 33.24 -15.52
N VAL A 206 -15.46 33.77 -14.31
CA VAL A 206 -16.69 33.97 -13.53
C VAL A 206 -17.02 35.45 -13.57
N ASP A 207 -18.15 35.77 -14.19
CA ASP A 207 -18.68 37.12 -14.22
C ASP A 207 -19.62 37.29 -13.02
N SER A 208 -19.25 38.20 -12.11
CA SER A 208 -20.06 38.57 -10.95
C SER A 208 -20.60 39.99 -11.11
N GLY A 209 -21.61 40.36 -10.32
CA GLY A 209 -22.15 41.73 -10.30
C GLY A 209 -21.11 42.81 -9.92
N TYR A 210 -19.94 42.42 -9.40
CA TYR A 210 -18.84 43.30 -9.01
C TYR A 210 -17.65 43.26 -9.99
N GLY A 211 -17.73 42.49 -11.07
CA GLY A 211 -16.67 42.34 -12.07
C GLY A 211 -16.39 40.87 -12.44
N SER A 212 -15.53 40.69 -13.44
CA SER A 212 -15.11 39.37 -13.91
C SER A 212 -13.77 38.97 -13.31
N TYR A 213 -13.68 37.78 -12.72
CA TYR A 213 -12.41 37.20 -12.27
C TYR A 213 -12.20 35.82 -12.90
N GLN A 214 -10.94 35.44 -13.08
CA GLN A 214 -10.57 34.10 -13.53
C GLN A 214 -10.41 33.20 -12.32
N THR A 215 -10.98 32.00 -12.38
CA THR A 215 -10.76 30.92 -11.42
C THR A 215 -10.23 29.70 -12.16
N SER A 216 -9.23 29.04 -11.58
CA SER A 216 -8.72 27.76 -12.06
C SER A 216 -9.40 26.64 -11.27
N ILE A 217 -10.08 25.74 -11.98
CA ILE A 217 -10.72 24.56 -11.40
C ILE A 217 -9.83 23.36 -11.74
N GLU A 218 -9.39 22.63 -10.72
CA GLU A 218 -8.56 21.44 -10.89
C GLU A 218 -9.43 20.20 -11.04
N HIS A 219 -9.33 19.51 -12.18
CA HIS A 219 -10.12 18.31 -12.47
C HIS A 219 -9.43 17.01 -11.99
N THR A 220 -9.20 16.91 -10.68
CA THR A 220 -8.55 15.74 -10.05
C THR A 220 -9.36 14.44 -10.21
N GLU A 221 -10.68 14.54 -10.41
CA GLU A 221 -11.59 13.43 -10.70
C GLU A 221 -11.30 12.72 -12.03
N ARG A 222 -10.47 13.32 -12.90
CA ARG A 222 -10.04 12.71 -14.18
C ARG A 222 -8.75 11.91 -14.06
N VAL A 223 -7.96 12.14 -12.99
CA VAL A 223 -6.59 11.63 -12.86
C VAL A 223 -6.35 10.78 -11.59
N TRP A 224 -7.33 10.68 -10.68
CA TRP A 224 -7.23 9.88 -9.44
C TRP A 224 -6.82 8.41 -9.67
N TRP A 225 -7.16 7.83 -10.82
CA TRP A 225 -6.84 6.44 -11.16
C TRP A 225 -5.33 6.17 -11.24
N LEU A 226 -4.49 7.21 -11.43
CA LEU A 226 -3.04 7.10 -11.40
C LEU A 226 -2.51 6.76 -9.99
N LEU A 227 -3.21 7.21 -8.94
CA LEU A 227 -2.87 6.93 -7.54
C LEU A 227 -3.38 5.57 -7.07
N ALA A 228 -4.45 5.05 -7.68
CA ALA A 228 -5.11 3.84 -7.21
C ALA A 228 -4.17 2.61 -7.11
N PRO A 229 -3.23 2.34 -8.06
CA PRO A 229 -2.28 1.25 -7.95
C PRO A 229 -1.24 1.38 -6.83
N ASN A 230 -1.11 2.55 -6.20
CA ASN A 230 -0.06 2.81 -5.21
C ASN A 230 -0.32 1.98 -3.93
N PRO A 231 0.64 1.13 -3.49
CA PRO A 231 0.48 0.32 -2.27
C PRO A 231 0.20 1.14 -1.00
N VAL A 232 0.76 2.35 -0.89
CA VAL A 232 0.55 3.27 0.23
C VAL A 232 -0.89 3.77 0.25
N VAL A 233 -1.41 4.15 -0.92
CA VAL A 233 -2.80 4.60 -1.09
C VAL A 233 -3.78 3.48 -0.80
N VAL A 234 -3.53 2.27 -1.32
CA VAL A 234 -4.36 1.09 -1.04
C VAL A 234 -4.39 0.78 0.46
N LEU A 235 -3.23 0.85 1.14
CA LEU A 235 -3.15 0.60 2.57
C LEU A 235 -3.92 1.65 3.38
N ALA A 236 -3.70 2.93 3.10
CA ALA A 236 -4.32 4.03 3.81
C ALA A 236 -5.84 4.04 3.63
N ASP A 237 -6.31 3.91 2.39
CA ASP A 237 -7.73 3.98 2.09
C ASP A 237 -8.53 2.74 2.50
N ALA A 238 -7.86 1.59 2.64
CA ALA A 238 -8.47 0.38 3.20
C ALA A 238 -8.58 0.40 4.73
N ALA A 239 -7.88 1.31 5.42
CA ALA A 239 -7.90 1.38 6.88
C ALA A 239 -9.29 1.83 7.38
N PRO A 240 -9.99 1.01 8.20
CA PRO A 240 -11.27 1.41 8.78
C PRO A 240 -11.15 2.73 9.56
N ARG A 241 -12.08 3.66 9.36
CA ARG A 241 -12.04 4.99 9.99
C ARG A 241 -12.12 4.88 11.51
N LEU A 242 -11.43 5.79 12.20
CA LEU A 242 -11.56 5.92 13.65
C LEU A 242 -12.94 6.52 13.99
N PRO A 243 -13.54 6.13 15.13
CA PRO A 243 -14.79 6.71 15.57
C PRO A 243 -14.62 8.22 15.80
N LYS A 244 -15.64 9.00 15.44
CA LYS A 244 -15.67 10.43 15.73
C LYS A 244 -15.80 10.61 17.24
N ARG A 245 -15.09 11.60 17.79
CA ARG A 245 -15.25 12.00 19.20
C ARG A 245 -16.15 13.21 19.28
N GLU A 246 -17.13 13.15 20.17
CA GLU A 246 -17.96 14.29 20.56
C GLU A 246 -17.23 15.12 21.63
N TYR A 247 -17.22 16.43 21.46
CA TYR A 247 -16.71 17.37 22.44
C TYR A 247 -17.62 18.58 22.53
N VAL A 248 -17.78 19.11 23.74
CA VAL A 248 -18.67 20.24 24.00
C VAL A 248 -17.85 21.51 24.10
N VAL A 249 -18.12 22.48 23.24
CA VAL A 249 -17.57 23.84 23.33
C VAL A 249 -18.74 24.80 23.43
N ASP A 250 -18.76 25.64 24.47
CA ASP A 250 -19.81 26.64 24.72
C ASP A 250 -21.24 26.07 24.65
N GLY A 251 -21.46 24.88 25.23
CA GLY A 251 -22.77 24.22 25.28
C GLY A 251 -23.25 23.63 23.95
N ARG A 252 -22.41 23.62 22.91
CA ARG A 252 -22.67 22.95 21.63
C ARG A 252 -21.82 21.70 21.51
N VAL A 253 -22.45 20.60 21.10
CA VAL A 253 -21.77 19.33 20.80
C VAL A 253 -21.18 19.42 19.40
N TYR A 254 -19.87 19.23 19.30
CA TYR A 254 -19.13 19.12 18.05
C TYR A 254 -18.60 17.70 17.92
N GLU A 255 -18.71 17.11 16.73
CA GLU A 255 -18.05 15.85 16.39
C GLU A 255 -16.80 16.14 15.57
N ARG A 256 -15.65 15.58 15.96
CA ARG A 256 -14.41 15.66 15.18
C ARG A 256 -13.69 14.31 15.15
N THR A 257 -13.16 13.97 13.99
CA THR A 257 -12.25 12.83 13.78
C THR A 257 -10.89 13.15 14.41
N PRO A 258 -10.18 12.19 15.04
CA PRO A 258 -8.83 12.43 15.55
C PRO A 258 -7.94 13.11 14.49
N SER A 259 -7.33 14.24 14.86
CA SER A 259 -6.62 15.13 13.93
C SER A 259 -5.19 14.68 13.62
N ASN A 260 -4.76 13.53 14.14
CA ASN A 260 -3.41 13.00 14.04
C ASN A 260 -3.41 11.54 13.54
N ASP A 261 -4.23 11.23 12.54
CA ASP A 261 -4.33 9.90 11.91
C ASP A 261 -3.73 9.91 10.49
N PRO A 262 -2.43 9.62 10.32
CA PRO A 262 -1.78 9.65 9.01
C PRO A 262 -2.44 8.79 7.94
N LEU A 263 -2.97 7.62 8.31
CA LEU A 263 -3.66 6.73 7.38
C LEU A 263 -5.02 7.30 7.00
N GLY A 264 -5.75 7.83 8.00
CA GLY A 264 -7.04 8.47 7.78
C GLY A 264 -6.94 9.77 7.00
N ASP A 265 -5.89 10.56 7.21
CA ASP A 265 -5.60 11.79 6.47
C ASP A 265 -5.36 11.48 5.00
N LEU A 266 -4.46 10.53 4.69
CA LEU A 266 -4.22 10.14 3.31
C LEU A 266 -5.46 9.50 2.66
N SER A 267 -6.24 8.71 3.39
CA SER A 267 -7.51 8.16 2.88
C SER A 267 -8.50 9.26 2.52
N ARG A 268 -8.64 10.31 3.35
CA ARG A 268 -9.51 11.46 3.05
C ARG A 268 -9.02 12.21 1.83
N GLU A 269 -7.72 12.52 1.78
CA GLU A 269 -7.11 13.23 0.66
C GLU A 269 -7.35 12.50 -0.67
N VAL A 270 -7.13 11.18 -0.71
CA VAL A 270 -7.35 10.38 -1.92
C VAL A 270 -8.82 10.34 -2.34
N ARG A 271 -9.76 10.31 -1.38
CA ARG A 271 -11.20 10.35 -1.70
C ARG A 271 -11.64 11.73 -2.17
N ASP A 272 -11.09 12.80 -1.61
CA ASP A 272 -11.32 14.18 -2.06
C ASP A 272 -10.77 14.39 -3.48
N ILE A 273 -9.58 13.84 -3.79
CA ILE A 273 -9.00 13.81 -5.15
C ILE A 273 -9.93 13.11 -6.14
N ARG A 274 -10.63 12.05 -5.72
CA ARG A 274 -11.61 11.37 -6.58
C ARG A 274 -12.88 12.18 -6.77
N GLU A 275 -13.25 13.02 -5.80
CA GLU A 275 -14.42 13.88 -5.89
C GLU A 275 -14.20 15.07 -6.83
N GLY A 276 -12.99 15.62 -6.91
CA GLY A 276 -12.73 16.79 -7.75
C GLY A 276 -13.13 18.10 -7.07
N ASP A 277 -12.55 19.22 -7.52
CA ASP A 277 -12.87 20.54 -6.97
C ASP A 277 -14.28 20.98 -7.39
N HIS A 278 -15.24 20.86 -6.46
CA HIS A 278 -16.60 21.41 -6.60
C HIS A 278 -16.67 22.79 -5.95
N ASN A 279 -15.89 23.75 -6.44
CA ASN A 279 -16.07 25.16 -6.11
C ASN A 279 -17.33 25.72 -6.80
N ASP A 280 -18.50 25.20 -6.42
CA ASP A 280 -19.77 25.89 -6.62
C ASP A 280 -19.84 27.03 -5.60
N VAL A 281 -19.10 28.11 -5.84
CA VAL A 281 -19.33 29.39 -5.14
C VAL A 281 -20.65 29.96 -5.66
N VAL A 282 -21.77 29.44 -5.16
CA VAL A 282 -23.09 30.04 -5.36
C VAL A 282 -23.14 31.31 -4.53
N TYR A 283 -22.85 32.45 -5.14
CA TYR A 283 -23.29 33.73 -4.60
C TYR A 283 -24.82 33.74 -4.68
N SER A 284 -25.49 33.39 -3.58
CA SER A 284 -26.91 33.72 -3.42
C SER A 284 -27.01 35.25 -3.36
N SER A 285 -27.35 35.88 -4.47
CA SER A 285 -27.71 37.29 -4.52
C SER A 285 -29.05 37.49 -3.80
N SER A 286 -28.99 37.72 -2.49
CA SER A 286 -30.14 38.25 -1.75
C SER A 286 -30.25 39.74 -2.03
N SER A 287 -31.08 40.11 -3.00
CA SER A 287 -31.62 41.46 -3.13
C SER A 287 -32.66 41.70 -2.03
N GLY A 288 -32.39 42.63 -1.09
CA GLY A 288 -33.43 43.18 -0.21
C GLY A 288 -33.01 43.55 1.21
N SER A 289 -32.72 44.84 1.41
CA SER A 289 -32.83 45.63 2.66
C SER A 289 -31.77 45.46 3.78
N PRO A 290 -31.34 46.58 4.43
CA PRO A 290 -30.31 46.57 5.45
C PRO A 290 -30.93 46.28 6.82
N ALA A 291 -30.69 45.08 7.34
CA ALA A 291 -30.84 44.81 8.77
C ALA A 291 -29.65 43.95 9.21
N SER A 292 -28.92 44.49 10.18
CA SER A 292 -27.79 43.89 10.87
C SER A 292 -27.97 42.38 11.14
N GLY A 293 -27.19 41.55 10.45
CA GLY A 293 -27.18 40.11 10.65
C GLY A 293 -25.83 39.53 10.29
N HIS A 294 -25.11 39.00 11.29
CA HIS A 294 -23.94 38.14 11.06
C HIS A 294 -24.41 36.83 10.43
N GLY A 295 -24.43 36.79 9.10
CA GLY A 295 -24.71 35.59 8.32
C GLY A 295 -23.48 34.69 8.26
N HIS A 296 -23.37 33.74 9.18
CA HIS A 296 -22.53 32.56 8.97
C HIS A 296 -23.17 31.74 7.85
N SER A 297 -22.44 31.56 6.74
CA SER A 297 -22.71 30.56 5.73
C SER A 297 -22.66 29.17 6.38
N ARG A 298 -23.82 28.70 6.82
CA ARG A 298 -24.06 27.35 7.34
C ARG A 298 -23.90 26.35 6.20
N SER A 299 -22.81 25.60 6.21
CA SER A 299 -22.76 24.24 5.65
C SER A 299 -23.45 23.28 6.64
N THR A 300 -24.78 23.40 6.78
CA THR A 300 -25.57 22.39 7.48
C THR A 300 -25.76 21.18 6.58
N GLY A 301 -25.03 20.11 6.87
CA GLY A 301 -25.16 18.83 6.17
C GLY A 301 -24.20 17.75 6.67
N SER A 302 -24.06 17.58 7.99
CA SER A 302 -23.18 16.54 8.57
C SER A 302 -23.86 15.18 8.79
N SER A 303 -25.18 15.08 8.62
CA SER A 303 -25.96 13.86 8.91
C SER A 303 -26.16 12.92 7.71
N GLY A 304 -25.74 13.30 6.50
CA GLY A 304 -25.84 12.47 5.28
C GLY A 304 -24.49 12.14 4.61
N ARG A 305 -23.37 12.48 5.26
CA ARG A 305 -22.02 12.35 4.66
C ARG A 305 -21.37 10.98 4.90
N SER A 306 -21.80 10.21 5.90
CA SER A 306 -21.19 8.90 6.21
C SER A 306 -21.42 7.84 5.12
N ASP A 307 -22.63 7.77 4.54
CA ASP A 307 -22.94 6.75 3.53
C ASP A 307 -22.36 7.09 2.14
N ARG A 308 -22.29 8.38 1.79
CA ARG A 308 -21.67 8.85 0.53
C ARG A 308 -20.15 8.75 0.52
N ASP A 309 -19.53 8.71 1.69
CA ASP A 309 -18.08 8.67 1.85
C ASP A 309 -17.50 7.25 1.67
N ASP A 310 -18.25 6.19 2.00
CA ASP A 310 -17.84 4.79 1.77
C ASP A 310 -18.04 4.37 0.31
N GLU A 311 -19.00 4.99 -0.39
CA GLU A 311 -19.26 4.79 -1.82
C GLU A 311 -18.07 5.19 -2.72
N LYS A 312 -17.13 5.99 -2.18
CA LYS A 312 -15.98 6.55 -2.92
C LYS A 312 -14.64 5.90 -2.61
N ALA A 313 -14.61 4.76 -1.90
CA ALA A 313 -13.36 4.04 -1.63
C ALA A 313 -12.57 3.71 -2.91
N VAL A 314 -11.27 4.00 -2.91
CA VAL A 314 -10.32 3.82 -4.01
C VAL A 314 -9.54 2.51 -3.86
N TRP A 315 -9.31 2.07 -2.61
CA TRP A 315 -8.54 0.85 -2.32
C TRP A 315 -9.03 -0.41 -3.04
N PRO A 316 -10.34 -0.66 -3.33
CA PRO A 316 -10.75 -1.87 -4.01
C PRO A 316 -10.19 -1.95 -5.44
N TYR A 317 -10.13 -0.82 -6.14
CA TYR A 317 -9.60 -0.75 -7.51
C TYR A 317 -8.09 -0.99 -7.52
N GLY A 318 -7.37 -0.37 -6.57
CA GLY A 318 -5.93 -0.57 -6.42
C GLY A 318 -5.56 -2.00 -6.04
N LEU A 319 -6.28 -2.58 -5.09
CA LEU A 319 -6.06 -3.97 -4.68
C LEU A 319 -6.41 -4.94 -5.81
N LEU A 320 -7.52 -4.73 -6.52
CA LEU A 320 -7.90 -5.55 -7.67
C LEU A 320 -6.85 -5.46 -8.78
N PHE A 321 -6.35 -4.27 -9.08
CA PHE A 321 -5.23 -4.08 -10.01
C PHE A 321 -3.99 -4.88 -9.57
N GLY A 322 -3.60 -4.77 -8.29
CA GLY A 322 -2.47 -5.51 -7.73
C GLY A 322 -2.65 -7.03 -7.83
N LEU A 323 -3.84 -7.55 -7.51
CA LEU A 323 -4.16 -8.98 -7.59
C LEU A 323 -4.19 -9.47 -9.04
N ALA A 324 -4.73 -8.69 -9.98
CA ALA A 324 -4.69 -8.99 -11.40
C ALA A 324 -3.26 -9.04 -11.93
N LEU A 325 -2.42 -8.08 -11.51
CA LEU A 325 -1.01 -8.04 -11.84
C LEU A 325 -0.27 -9.27 -11.28
N ALA A 326 -0.55 -9.65 -10.02
CA ALA A 326 0.00 -10.86 -9.42
C ALA A 326 -0.42 -12.13 -10.15
N ALA A 327 -1.69 -12.25 -10.55
CA ALA A 327 -2.19 -13.37 -11.35
C ALA A 327 -1.49 -13.45 -12.71
N GLY A 328 -1.32 -12.31 -13.40
CA GLY A 328 -0.52 -12.22 -14.63
C GLY A 328 0.94 -12.61 -14.43
N ALA A 329 1.55 -12.18 -13.33
CA ALA A 329 2.93 -12.52 -12.98
C ALA A 329 3.12 -14.03 -12.74
N VAL A 330 2.16 -14.67 -12.06
CA VAL A 330 2.15 -16.12 -11.86
C VAL A 330 1.98 -16.86 -13.19
N THR A 331 1.04 -16.44 -14.05
CA THR A 331 0.84 -17.11 -15.35
C THR A 331 2.09 -17.03 -16.22
N ILE A 332 2.75 -15.88 -16.31
CA ILE A 332 4.04 -15.71 -17.00
C ILE A 332 5.10 -16.66 -16.42
N THR A 333 5.21 -16.72 -15.09
CA THR A 333 6.18 -17.58 -14.40
C THR A 333 5.95 -19.06 -14.74
N THR A 334 4.70 -19.52 -14.67
CA THR A 334 4.37 -20.90 -14.99
C THR A 334 4.63 -21.24 -16.47
N ALA A 335 4.32 -20.34 -17.39
CA ALA A 335 4.56 -20.53 -18.82
C ALA A 335 6.06 -20.65 -19.12
N ARG A 336 6.91 -19.82 -18.50
CA ARG A 336 8.38 -19.87 -18.66
C ARG A 336 9.02 -21.14 -18.08
N LEU A 337 8.37 -21.79 -17.14
CA LEU A 337 8.82 -23.08 -16.58
C LEU A 337 8.34 -24.29 -17.40
N ARG A 338 7.35 -24.14 -18.28
CA ARG A 338 6.82 -25.21 -19.15
C ARG A 338 7.63 -25.44 -20.42
N THR A 339 8.37 -24.44 -20.91
CA THR A 339 9.07 -24.55 -22.19
C THR A 339 10.11 -25.68 -22.16
N PRO A 340 10.01 -26.69 -23.05
CA PRO A 340 10.98 -27.77 -23.13
C PRO A 340 12.36 -27.21 -23.50
N LEU A 341 13.41 -27.78 -22.91
CA LEU A 341 14.82 -27.38 -22.99
C LEU A 341 15.47 -27.48 -24.39
N SER A 342 14.71 -27.41 -25.50
CA SER A 342 15.28 -27.59 -26.85
C SER A 342 16.10 -26.40 -27.35
N ARG A 343 15.95 -25.21 -26.76
CA ARG A 343 16.77 -24.03 -27.09
C ARG A 343 17.32 -23.40 -25.82
N VAL A 344 18.53 -23.84 -25.48
CA VAL A 344 19.35 -23.21 -24.43
C VAL A 344 19.84 -21.85 -24.96
N PRO A 345 19.57 -20.72 -24.29
CA PRO A 345 20.14 -19.42 -24.64
C PRO A 345 21.68 -19.49 -24.59
N LYS A 346 22.36 -18.80 -25.52
CA LYS A 346 23.83 -18.75 -25.54
C LYS A 346 24.36 -18.32 -24.17
N GLY A 347 25.16 -19.18 -23.53
CA GLY A 347 25.81 -18.92 -22.24
C GLY A 347 25.29 -19.73 -21.03
N VAL A 348 24.27 -20.57 -21.20
CA VAL A 348 23.79 -21.45 -20.12
C VAL A 348 24.47 -22.83 -20.23
N ARG A 349 25.23 -23.22 -19.20
CA ARG A 349 25.79 -24.58 -19.09
C ARG A 349 24.72 -25.49 -18.49
N VAL A 350 24.28 -26.50 -19.24
CA VAL A 350 23.49 -27.62 -18.73
C VAL A 350 24.47 -28.73 -18.36
N ALA A 351 24.36 -29.25 -17.14
CA ALA A 351 25.17 -30.37 -16.66
C ALA A 351 24.72 -31.69 -17.29
#